data_AF-A0A659SAP5-F1
#
_entry.id   AF-A0A659SAP5-F1
#
_cell.length_a   1.000
_cell.length_b   1.000
_cell.length_c   1.000
_cell.angle_alpha   90.00
_cell.angle_beta   90.00
_cell.angle_gamma   90.00
#
_symmetry.space_group_name_H-M   'P 1'
#
loop_
_entity.id
_entity.type
_entity.pdbx_description
1 polymer ?
#
loop_
_entity_poly.entity_id
_entity_poly.type
_entity_poly.pdbx_seq_one_letter_code
_entity_poly.pdbx_strand_id
1 'polypeptide(L)' 'MMHLKNIVAGNPKTPDQYQLTKKFGVVWLYDEKGKNWYEEQKNFAADTLKVAYDKSNKIVAFNKDA' A
#
# COMPACT_ATOMS: atom_id res chain seq x y z
N MET A 1 9.95 6.29 -11.03
CA MET A 1 9.68 6.65 -9.62
C MET A 1 8.26 6.18 -9.30
N MET A 2 8.09 5.35 -8.29
CA MET A 2 6.77 4.80 -7.95
C MET A 2 6.01 5.75 -7.04
N HIS A 3 4.72 5.93 -7.32
CA HIS A 3 3.87 6.83 -6.55
C HIS A 3 2.48 6.23 -6.39
N LEU A 4 2.12 5.88 -5.16
CA LEU A 4 0.78 5.44 -4.76
C LEU A 4 0.14 6.58 -3.96
N LYS A 5 -1.06 7.00 -4.36
CA LYS A 5 -1.75 8.16 -3.77
C LYS A 5 -3.06 7.74 -3.13
N ASN A 6 -3.43 8.45 -2.06
CA ASN A 6 -4.73 8.33 -1.41
C ASN A 6 -5.08 6.89 -1.05
N ILE A 7 -4.13 6.18 -0.43
CA ILE A 7 -4.31 4.78 -0.06
C ILE A 7 -5.43 4.65 0.97
N VAL A 8 -6.38 3.77 0.71
CA VAL A 8 -7.53 3.48 1.58
C VAL A 8 -7.74 1.98 1.74
N ALA A 9 -8.39 1.58 2.83
CA ALA A 9 -8.82 0.21 3.01
C ALA A 9 -9.92 -0.16 2.00
N GLY A 10 -9.86 -1.37 1.47
CA GLY A 10 -10.87 -1.90 0.55
C GLY A 10 -11.14 -3.38 0.74
N ASN A 11 -12.15 -3.87 0.04
CA ASN A 11 -12.52 -5.28 0.08
C ASN A 11 -11.47 -6.18 -0.61
N PRO A 12 -11.33 -7.45 -0.20
CA PRO A 12 -10.54 -8.42 -0.95
C PRO A 12 -11.11 -8.59 -2.37
N LYS A 13 -10.24 -8.59 -3.38
CA LYS A 13 -10.60 -8.71 -4.79
C LYS A 13 -10.39 -10.12 -5.35
N THR A 14 -9.60 -10.96 -4.68
CA THR A 14 -9.34 -12.35 -5.11
C THR A 14 -9.75 -13.38 -4.05
N PRO A 15 -9.97 -14.65 -4.43
CA PRO A 15 -10.27 -15.71 -3.48
C PRO A 15 -9.21 -15.86 -2.39
N ASP A 16 -7.94 -15.73 -2.73
CA ASP A 16 -6.83 -15.81 -1.77
C ASP A 16 -6.87 -14.65 -0.77
N GLN A 17 -7.11 -13.43 -1.27
CA GLN A 17 -7.27 -12.27 -0.40
C GLN A 17 -8.46 -12.44 0.56
N TYR A 18 -9.56 -13.01 0.08
CA TYR A 18 -10.72 -13.31 0.91
C TYR A 18 -10.41 -14.34 1.99
N GLN A 19 -9.71 -15.43 1.65
CA GLN A 19 -9.28 -16.43 2.63
C GLN A 19 -8.34 -15.84 3.69
N LEU A 20 -7.38 -15.02 3.28
CA LEU A 20 -6.46 -14.34 4.18
C LEU A 20 -7.19 -13.36 5.12
N THR A 21 -8.14 -12.58 4.61
CA THR A 21 -8.98 -11.73 5.47
C THR A 21 -9.79 -12.56 6.45
N LYS A 22 -10.41 -13.66 6.00
CA LYS A 22 -11.22 -14.53 6.87
C LYS A 22 -10.39 -15.21 7.96
N LYS A 23 -9.18 -15.65 7.63
CA LYS A 23 -8.32 -16.42 8.55
C LYS A 23 -7.49 -15.55 9.49
N PHE A 24 -7.01 -14.40 9.01
CA PHE A 24 -6.03 -13.58 9.72
C PHE A 24 -6.46 -12.12 9.91
N GLY A 25 -7.63 -11.72 9.41
CA GLY A 25 -8.11 -10.34 9.52
C GLY A 25 -7.34 -9.34 8.67
N VAL A 26 -6.70 -9.79 7.58
CA VAL A 26 -5.91 -8.92 6.69
C VAL A 26 -6.76 -7.78 6.14
N VAL A 27 -6.27 -6.55 6.32
CA VAL A 27 -6.82 -5.32 5.74
C VAL A 27 -6.08 -5.02 4.44
N TRP A 28 -6.82 -4.98 3.33
CA TRP A 28 -6.29 -4.70 2.01
C TRP A 28 -6.29 -3.19 1.75
N LEU A 29 -5.15 -2.69 1.29
CA LEU A 29 -4.93 -1.27 1.04
C LEU A 29 -4.79 -1.03 -0.44
N TYR A 30 -5.55 -0.07 -0.97
CA TYR A 30 -5.57 0.27 -2.39
C TYR A 30 -5.35 1.75 -2.62
N ASP A 31 -4.57 2.10 -3.65
CA ASP A 31 -4.42 3.47 -4.09
C ASP A 31 -5.66 3.97 -4.87
N GLU A 32 -5.67 5.26 -5.22
CA GLU A 32 -6.75 5.88 -6.01
C GLU A 32 -6.98 5.24 -7.39
N LYS A 33 -6.01 4.49 -7.91
CA LYS A 33 -6.10 3.74 -9.18
C LYS A 33 -6.47 2.28 -8.97
N GLY A 34 -6.73 1.87 -7.73
CA GLY A 34 -7.12 0.52 -7.36
C GLY A 34 -5.97 -0.50 -7.25
N LYS A 35 -4.71 -0.04 -7.27
CA LYS A 35 -3.51 -0.88 -7.10
C LYS A 35 -3.35 -1.29 -5.64
N ASN A 36 -3.05 -2.56 -5.41
CA ASN A 36 -2.85 -3.11 -4.07
C ASN A 36 -1.47 -2.71 -3.51
N TRP A 37 -1.45 -2.08 -2.34
CA TRP A 37 -0.23 -1.67 -1.64
C TRP A 37 0.77 -2.81 -1.48
N TYR A 38 0.34 -3.97 -0.97
CA TYR A 38 1.25 -5.08 -0.66
C TYR A 38 1.90 -5.69 -1.90
N GLU A 39 1.16 -5.73 -3.02
CA GLU A 39 1.69 -6.27 -4.28
C GLU A 39 2.65 -5.30 -4.96
N GLU A 40 2.43 -4.00 -4.78
CA GLU A 40 3.27 -2.95 -5.34
C GLU A 40 4.57 -2.76 -4.56
N GLN A 41 4.68 -3.20 -3.30
CA GLN A 41 5.92 -3.06 -2.51
C GLN A 41 7.17 -3.57 -3.22
N LYS A 42 7.06 -4.73 -3.90
CA LYS A 42 8.17 -5.34 -4.66
C LYS A 42 8.68 -4.49 -5.83
N ASN A 43 7.88 -3.53 -6.29
CA ASN A 43 8.24 -2.66 -7.42
C ASN A 43 9.02 -1.41 -6.95
N PHE A 44 9.21 -1.20 -5.63
CA PHE A 44 10.06 -0.12 -5.14
C PHE A 44 11.54 -0.48 -5.36
N ALA A 45 12.31 0.48 -5.89
CA ALA A 45 13.75 0.32 -5.98
C ALA A 45 14.38 0.27 -4.59
N ALA A 46 15.29 -0.67 -4.34
CA ALA A 46 15.91 -0.90 -3.03
C ALA A 46 16.57 0.37 -2.48
N ASP A 47 17.47 1.00 -3.25
CA ASP A 47 18.27 2.14 -2.81
C ASP A 47 17.58 3.51 -2.95
N THR A 48 16.27 3.57 -2.69
CA THR A 48 15.50 4.81 -2.72
C THR A 48 14.83 5.11 -1.39
N LEU A 49 14.71 6.40 -1.06
CA LEU A 49 13.90 6.85 0.08
C LEU A 49 12.42 6.77 -0.28
N LYS A 50 11.64 6.11 0.56
CA LYS A 50 10.17 6.06 0.48
C LYS A 50 9.60 7.00 1.53
N VAL A 51 8.61 7.78 1.13
CA VAL A 51 8.05 8.86 1.94
C VAL A 51 6.53 8.72 1.96
N ALA A 52 5.97 8.74 3.16
CA ALA A 52 4.53 8.83 3.38
C ALA A 52 4.18 10.26 3.80
N TYR A 53 3.14 10.81 3.19
CA TYR A 53 2.65 12.15 3.47
C TYR A 53 1.14 12.16 3.65
N ASP A 54 0.64 13.09 4.46
CA ASP A 54 -0.78 13.26 4.71
C ASP A 54 -1.48 14.06 3.60
N LYS A 55 -2.80 14.26 3.73
CA LYS A 55 -3.59 15.01 2.75
C LYS A 55 -3.19 16.49 2.62
N SER A 56 -2.46 17.04 3.59
CA SER A 56 -1.89 18.39 3.54
C SER A 56 -0.47 18.42 2.98
N ASN A 57 -0.01 17.33 2.38
CA ASN A 57 1.34 17.12 1.85
C ASN A 57 2.45 17.23 2.91
N LYS A 58 2.12 17.06 4.20
CA LYS A 58 3.15 16.98 5.25
C LYS A 58 3.70 15.57 5.31
N ILE A 59 5.03 15.44 5.30
CA ILE A 59 5.69 14.15 5.48
C ILE A 59 5.46 13.70 6.92
N VAL A 60 4.90 12.50 7.07
CA VAL A 60 4.59 11.90 8.38
C VAL A 60 5.45 10.67 8.67
N ALA A 61 6.03 10.05 7.63
CA ALA A 61 6.98 8.96 7.78
C ALA A 61 7.92 8.89 6.57
N PHE A 62 9.10 8.32 6.78
CA PHE A 62 10.04 7.99 5.72
C PHE A 62 10.84 6.73 6.09
N ASN A 63 11.19 5.91 5.10
CA ASN A 63 12.01 4.72 5.28
C ASN A 63 12.73 4.35 3.98
N LYS A 64 13.76 3.51 4.06
CA LYS A 64 14.35 2.82 2.90
C LYS A 64 13.66 1.49 2.60
N ASP A 65 12.98 0.89 3.57
CA ASP A 65 12.17 -0.32 3.37
C ASP A 65 10.68 0.05 3.34
N ALA A 66 9.95 -0.49 2.36
CA ALA A 66 8.53 -0.22 2.13
C ALA A 66 7.67 -1.44 2.42
#